data_AF-A0A954VEB1-F1
#
_entry.id   AF-A0A954VEB1-F1
#
_cell.length_a   1.000
_cell.length_b   1.000
_cell.length_c   1.000
_cell.angle_alpha   90.00
_cell.angle_beta   90.00
_cell.angle_gamma   90.00
#
_symmetry.space_group_name_H-M   'P 1'
#
loop_
_entity.id
_entity.type
_entity.pdbx_description
1 polymer ?
#
loop_
_entity_poly.entity_id
_entity_poly.type
_entity_poly.pdbx_seq_one_letter_code
_entity_poly.pdbx_strand_id
1 'polypeptide(L)'
;MGASDPAFYPQKNSVPSGMSDMDDPPQALGPRRPVFLSVSNHARGRCVRCLSAAAVFVVVLSSGVMHAYAQSADAAPPPEAIDFFETKIRPVLSAHCYDCHSGESDPIEGGLLLDSREGTLRGGNGGSVVTHGDPAHSRLLTAIRHQDDDL
;
A
#
# COMPACT_ATOMS: atom_id res chain seq x y z
N MET A 1 40.72 10.10 -15.62
CA MET A 1 39.76 9.95 -16.73
C MET A 1 39.50 8.47 -16.92
N GLY A 2 38.32 8.00 -16.54
CA GLY A 2 37.90 6.61 -16.68
C GLY A 2 36.40 6.57 -16.40
N ALA A 3 35.61 6.78 -17.44
CA ALA A 3 34.16 6.81 -17.39
C ALA A 3 33.63 5.42 -17.04
N SER A 4 32.75 5.36 -16.06
CA SER A 4 31.95 4.17 -15.74
C SER A 4 30.53 4.50 -16.18
N ASP A 5 30.15 3.96 -17.34
CA ASP A 5 28.82 4.10 -17.91
C ASP A 5 27.76 3.43 -17.01
N PRO A 6 26.60 4.06 -16.79
CA PRO A 6 25.47 3.42 -16.13
C PRO A 6 24.73 2.51 -17.13
N ALA A 7 24.88 1.20 -16.96
CA ALA A 7 24.18 0.20 -17.75
C ALA A 7 22.67 0.22 -17.45
N PHE A 8 21.95 0.83 -18.40
CA PHE A 8 20.60 0.55 -18.86
C PHE A 8 20.06 -0.86 -18.50
N TYR A 9 19.10 -0.93 -17.57
CA TYR A 9 18.34 -2.16 -17.30
C TYR A 9 17.02 -2.15 -18.11
N PRO A 10 16.78 -3.12 -19.00
CA PRO A 10 15.53 -3.15 -19.75
C PRO A 10 14.37 -3.68 -18.90
N GLN A 11 13.28 -2.92 -18.82
CA GLN A 11 11.98 -3.41 -18.37
C GLN A 11 11.45 -4.47 -19.35
N LYS A 12 11.36 -5.73 -18.91
CA LYS A 12 10.60 -6.77 -19.60
C LYS A 12 9.36 -7.14 -18.78
N ASN A 13 8.30 -6.38 -19.00
CA ASN A 13 6.96 -6.69 -18.54
C ASN A 13 6.36 -7.73 -19.49
N SER A 14 6.24 -8.99 -19.05
CA SER A 14 5.43 -10.03 -19.70
C SER A 14 5.29 -11.22 -18.75
N VAL A 15 4.24 -11.25 -17.92
CA VAL A 15 3.75 -12.49 -17.31
C VAL A 15 2.42 -12.85 -17.99
N PRO A 16 2.28 -14.05 -18.56
CA PRO A 16 1.06 -14.48 -19.22
C PRO A 16 -0.03 -14.92 -18.24
N SER A 17 -1.27 -14.74 -18.67
CA SER A 17 -2.50 -15.18 -18.03
C SER A 17 -2.59 -16.70 -17.85
N GLY A 18 -3.00 -17.13 -16.66
CA GLY A 18 -3.51 -18.47 -16.32
C GLY A 18 -3.90 -18.46 -14.84
N MET A 19 -5.17 -18.26 -14.46
CA MET A 19 -6.33 -19.15 -14.59
C MET A 19 -6.21 -20.41 -13.72
N SER A 20 -6.78 -20.35 -12.50
CA SER A 20 -7.59 -21.40 -11.86
C SER A 20 -7.73 -21.06 -10.36
N ASP A 21 -8.86 -20.48 -9.95
CA ASP A 21 -10.01 -21.21 -9.39
C ASP A 21 -9.81 -21.53 -7.91
N MET A 22 -10.12 -20.58 -7.02
CA MET A 22 -10.37 -20.88 -5.60
C MET A 22 -11.56 -20.07 -5.07
N ASP A 23 -12.72 -20.71 -5.18
CA ASP A 23 -13.86 -20.75 -4.24
C ASP A 23 -14.33 -19.46 -3.55
N ASP A 24 -15.31 -18.81 -4.18
CA ASP A 24 -16.19 -17.80 -3.58
C ASP A 24 -17.36 -18.50 -2.83
N PRO A 25 -17.59 -18.24 -1.52
CA PRO A 25 -18.68 -18.86 -0.77
C PRO A 25 -20.06 -18.27 -1.16
N PRO A 26 -21.13 -19.09 -1.15
CA PRO A 26 -22.46 -18.66 -1.59
C PRO A 26 -23.10 -17.66 -0.63
N GLN A 27 -23.36 -16.45 -1.13
CA GLN A 27 -24.21 -15.46 -0.45
C GLN A 27 -25.67 -15.92 -0.47
N ALA A 28 -26.19 -16.29 0.70
CA ALA A 28 -27.59 -16.66 0.88
C ALA A 28 -28.51 -15.44 0.76
N LEU A 29 -29.25 -15.37 -0.35
CA LEU A 29 -30.34 -14.42 -0.58
C LEU A 29 -31.59 -14.86 0.19
N GLY A 30 -31.91 -14.15 1.27
CA GLY A 30 -33.19 -14.28 1.97
C GLY A 30 -34.30 -13.47 1.27
N PRO A 31 -35.55 -13.97 1.20
CA PRO A 31 -36.67 -13.27 0.57
C PRO A 31 -37.21 -12.17 1.52
N ARG A 32 -37.08 -10.91 1.13
CA ARG A 32 -37.75 -9.80 1.83
C ARG A 32 -39.13 -9.55 1.19
N ARG A 33 -40.14 -9.66 2.04
CA ARG A 33 -41.59 -9.65 1.75
C ARG A 33 -42.02 -8.28 1.20
N PRO A 34 -43.05 -8.23 0.32
CA PRO A 34 -43.65 -6.97 -0.09
C PRO A 34 -44.66 -6.53 0.98
N VAL A 35 -44.55 -5.29 1.44
CA VAL A 35 -45.67 -4.59 2.07
C VAL A 35 -45.87 -3.30 1.31
N PHE A 36 -46.82 -3.36 0.37
CA PHE A 36 -47.50 -2.18 -0.13
C PHE A 36 -48.18 -1.50 1.06
N LEU A 37 -47.82 -0.26 1.36
CA LEU A 37 -48.72 0.63 2.08
C LEU A 37 -48.64 2.04 1.50
N SER A 38 -49.67 2.31 0.70
CA SER A 38 -50.47 3.53 0.73
C SER A 38 -49.76 4.87 0.49
N VAL A 39 -49.90 5.34 -0.74
CA VAL A 39 -50.02 6.76 -1.08
C VAL A 39 -51.01 7.43 -0.13
N SER A 40 -50.52 8.42 0.61
CA SER A 40 -51.34 9.51 1.14
C SER A 40 -50.77 10.83 0.64
N ASN A 41 -51.27 11.23 -0.52
CA ASN A 41 -51.42 12.63 -0.85
C ASN A 41 -52.24 13.28 0.27
N HIS A 42 -51.71 14.31 0.94
CA HIS A 42 -52.28 15.65 0.90
C HIS A 42 -51.67 16.55 2.01
N ALA A 43 -51.01 17.61 1.54
CA ALA A 43 -50.95 18.93 2.16
C ALA A 43 -50.18 19.10 3.48
N ARG A 44 -49.12 19.93 3.42
CA ARG A 44 -49.13 21.32 3.94
C ARG A 44 -47.70 21.88 3.99
N GLY A 45 -47.37 22.66 2.96
CA GLY A 45 -46.60 23.91 3.05
C GLY A 45 -45.32 23.94 3.89
N ARG A 46 -44.24 23.28 3.44
CA ARG A 46 -42.88 23.63 3.88
C ARG A 46 -42.04 24.02 2.66
N CYS A 47 -41.62 25.28 2.66
CA CYS A 47 -40.88 25.94 1.59
C CYS A 47 -39.69 25.09 1.11
N VAL A 48 -39.78 24.61 -0.14
CA VAL A 48 -38.69 23.91 -0.85
C VAL A 48 -37.41 24.75 -0.91
N ARG A 49 -37.53 26.07 -0.76
CA ARG A 49 -36.41 27.03 -0.69
C ARG A 49 -35.59 26.98 0.60
N CYS A 50 -36.11 26.42 1.70
CA CYS A 50 -35.36 26.31 2.97
C CYS A 50 -34.59 24.99 3.10
N LEU A 51 -34.99 23.94 2.37
CA LEU A 51 -34.33 22.62 2.42
C LEU A 51 -33.04 22.57 1.61
N SER A 52 -32.89 23.45 0.61
CA SER A 52 -31.71 23.49 -0.28
C SER A 52 -30.50 24.21 0.32
N ALA A 53 -30.69 25.19 1.21
CA ALA A 53 -29.56 25.95 1.78
C ALA A 53 -28.80 25.17 2.87
N ALA A 54 -29.50 24.39 3.69
CA ALA A 54 -28.88 23.64 4.80
C ALA A 54 -28.06 22.43 4.32
N ALA A 55 -28.52 21.73 3.27
CA ALA A 55 -27.82 20.58 2.70
C ALA A 55 -26.51 20.98 2.02
N VAL A 56 -26.47 22.14 1.36
CA VAL A 56 -25.25 22.65 0.70
C VAL A 56 -24.21 23.10 1.75
N PHE A 57 -24.64 23.66 2.87
CA PHE A 57 -23.72 24.10 3.93
C PHE A 57 -23.03 22.93 4.66
N VAL A 58 -23.73 21.81 4.87
CA VAL A 58 -23.15 20.60 5.50
C VAL A 58 -22.12 19.93 4.57
N VAL A 59 -22.38 19.88 3.26
CA VAL A 59 -21.45 19.30 2.27
C VAL A 59 -20.19 20.16 2.09
N VAL A 60 -20.31 21.48 2.15
CA VAL A 60 -19.16 22.41 2.07
C VAL A 60 -18.29 22.35 3.33
N LEU A 61 -18.89 22.21 4.52
CA LEU A 61 -18.15 22.09 5.78
C LEU A 61 -17.42 20.74 5.92
N SER A 62 -17.99 19.63 5.41
CA SER A 62 -17.31 18.33 5.42
C SER A 62 -16.18 18.21 4.39
N SER A 63 -16.20 19.03 3.33
CA SER A 63 -15.18 18.98 2.26
C SER A 63 -13.90 19.76 2.61
N GLY A 64 -13.98 20.74 3.53
CA GLY A 64 -12.84 21.58 3.93
C GLY A 64 -11.89 20.92 4.94
N VAL A 65 -12.38 19.97 5.75
CA VAL A 65 -11.55 19.26 6.73
C VAL A 65 -10.77 18.10 6.07
N MET A 66 -11.22 17.65 4.90
CA MET A 66 -10.70 16.49 4.16
C MET A 66 -9.57 16.79 3.16
N HIS A 67 -8.87 17.91 3.30
CA HIS A 67 -7.76 18.30 2.42
C HIS A 67 -6.41 18.44 3.15
N ALA A 68 -6.36 18.29 4.48
CA ALA A 68 -5.16 18.62 5.27
C ALA A 68 -4.27 17.42 5.64
N TYR A 69 -4.61 16.18 5.26
CA TYR A 69 -3.84 14.98 5.66
C TYR A 69 -2.86 14.47 4.60
N ALA A 70 -2.85 15.04 3.40
CA ALA A 70 -1.91 14.64 2.36
C ALA A 70 -0.60 15.41 2.49
N GLN A 71 0.09 15.28 3.64
CA GLN A 71 1.45 15.78 3.76
C GLN A 71 2.40 14.70 3.25
N SER A 72 2.92 14.99 2.06
CA SER A 72 3.69 14.17 1.13
C SER A 72 4.80 13.31 1.75
N ALA A 73 4.70 12.00 1.56
CA ALA A 73 5.77 11.02 1.84
C ALA A 73 6.84 10.92 0.72
N ASP A 74 6.97 11.96 -0.12
CA ASP A 74 7.72 11.90 -1.39
C ASP A 74 8.82 12.96 -1.51
N ALA A 75 9.31 13.48 -0.37
CA ALA A 75 10.54 14.26 -0.39
C ALA A 75 11.72 13.31 -0.65
N ALA A 76 12.54 13.63 -1.64
CA ALA A 76 13.78 12.89 -1.88
C ALA A 76 14.63 12.86 -0.58
N PRO A 77 15.23 11.71 -0.24
CA PRO A 77 16.07 11.62 0.95
C PRO A 77 17.24 12.60 0.84
N PRO A 78 17.67 13.20 1.96
CA PRO A 78 18.77 14.12 1.92
C PRO A 78 20.07 13.37 1.56
N PRO A 79 21.07 14.03 0.96
CA PRO A 79 22.28 13.37 0.46
C PRO A 79 22.99 12.53 1.53
N GLU A 80 23.05 13.01 2.77
CA GLU A 80 23.67 12.29 3.88
C GLU A 80 22.99 10.95 4.21
N ALA A 81 21.68 10.85 3.97
CA ALA A 81 20.94 9.61 4.20
C ALA A 81 21.24 8.57 3.10
N ILE A 82 21.41 9.02 1.87
CA ILE A 82 21.83 8.17 0.75
C ILE A 82 23.26 7.65 1.02
N ASP A 83 24.19 8.55 1.37
CA ASP A 83 25.57 8.18 1.68
C ASP A 83 25.64 7.19 2.84
N PHE A 84 24.84 7.40 3.88
CA PHE A 84 24.75 6.44 4.99
C PHE A 84 24.21 5.08 4.54
N PHE A 85 23.15 5.06 3.73
CA PHE A 85 22.61 3.81 3.21
C PHE A 85 23.64 3.05 2.37
N GLU A 86 24.29 3.72 1.42
CA GLU A 86 25.26 3.10 0.52
C GLU A 86 26.53 2.63 1.24
N THR A 87 26.99 3.36 2.26
CA THR A 87 28.25 3.02 2.96
C THR A 87 28.07 2.12 4.18
N LYS A 88 26.88 2.10 4.79
CA LYS A 88 26.64 1.35 6.04
C LYS A 88 25.59 0.26 5.91
N ILE A 89 24.53 0.47 5.14
CA ILE A 89 23.39 -0.44 5.09
C ILE A 89 23.52 -1.43 3.92
N ARG A 90 23.73 -0.95 2.69
CA ARG A 90 23.85 -1.81 1.50
C ARG A 90 24.92 -2.90 1.65
N PRO A 91 26.12 -2.64 2.19
CA PRO A 91 27.15 -3.69 2.32
C PRO A 91 26.71 -4.86 3.21
N VAL A 92 25.91 -4.58 4.25
CA VAL A 92 25.37 -5.61 5.14
C VAL A 92 24.28 -6.41 4.43
N LEU A 93 23.38 -5.74 3.72
CA LEU A 93 22.33 -6.41 2.94
C LEU A 93 22.91 -7.28 1.82
N SER A 94 23.94 -6.79 1.13
CA SER A 94 24.60 -7.56 0.07
C SER A 94 25.35 -8.77 0.60
N ALA A 95 25.92 -8.69 1.80
CA ALA A 95 26.71 -9.78 2.37
C ALA A 95 25.86 -10.88 3.01
N HIS A 96 24.63 -10.57 3.44
CA HIS A 96 23.85 -11.47 4.30
C HIS A 96 22.42 -11.73 3.81
N CYS A 97 21.90 -10.94 2.87
CA CYS A 97 20.48 -11.00 2.51
C CYS A 97 20.26 -11.23 1.00
N TYR A 98 21.11 -10.67 0.14
CA TYR A 98 20.87 -10.70 -1.31
C TYR A 98 21.01 -12.08 -1.94
N ASP A 99 21.71 -13.01 -1.31
CA ASP A 99 21.81 -14.39 -1.80
C ASP A 99 20.42 -15.02 -1.98
N CYS A 100 19.47 -14.72 -1.08
CA CYS A 100 18.10 -15.26 -1.10
C CYS A 100 16.99 -14.23 -1.38
N HIS A 101 17.23 -12.93 -1.12
CA HIS A 101 16.23 -11.85 -1.22
C HIS A 101 16.63 -10.76 -2.23
N SER A 102 17.17 -11.15 -3.38
CA SER A 102 17.44 -10.23 -4.50
C SER A 102 16.72 -10.66 -5.77
N GLY A 103 16.68 -9.77 -6.77
CA GLY A 103 16.14 -10.10 -8.09
C GLY A 103 17.01 -11.09 -8.86
N GLU A 104 18.22 -11.38 -8.36
CA GLU A 104 19.15 -12.35 -8.92
C GLU A 104 19.05 -13.72 -8.22
N SER A 105 18.33 -13.82 -7.10
CA SER A 105 18.07 -15.06 -6.38
C SER A 105 17.08 -15.96 -7.14
N ASP A 106 17.35 -17.28 -7.13
CA ASP A 106 16.43 -18.29 -7.66
C ASP A 106 16.44 -19.54 -6.75
N PRO A 107 15.38 -19.79 -5.96
CA PRO A 107 14.13 -19.01 -5.86
C PRO A 107 14.32 -17.72 -5.05
N ILE A 108 13.45 -16.73 -5.29
CA ILE A 108 13.36 -15.54 -4.43
C ILE A 108 12.60 -15.92 -3.15
N GLU A 109 13.31 -16.02 -2.04
CA GLU A 109 12.72 -16.47 -0.78
C GLU A 109 11.68 -15.48 -0.26
N GLY A 110 10.53 -16.03 0.16
CA GLY A 110 9.41 -15.24 0.66
C GLY A 110 8.86 -14.19 -0.32
N GLY A 111 9.23 -14.23 -1.60
CA GLY A 111 8.88 -13.20 -2.59
C GLY A 111 9.41 -11.81 -2.24
N LEU A 112 10.43 -11.72 -1.37
CA LEU A 112 10.94 -10.48 -0.83
C LEU A 112 12.21 -10.03 -1.57
N LEU A 113 12.25 -8.75 -1.94
CA LEU A 113 13.37 -8.11 -2.63
C LEU A 113 13.94 -6.97 -1.78
N LEU A 114 15.19 -7.09 -1.35
CA LEU A 114 15.89 -6.10 -0.50
C LEU A 114 16.96 -5.30 -1.26
N ASP A 115 17.17 -5.62 -2.54
CA ASP A 115 18.16 -5.00 -3.44
C ASP A 115 17.65 -3.73 -4.13
N SER A 116 16.34 -3.52 -4.11
CA SER A 116 15.65 -2.38 -4.69
C SER A 116 14.72 -1.71 -3.69
N ARG A 117 14.57 -0.39 -3.82
CA ARG A 117 13.65 0.40 -2.99
C ARG A 117 12.21 -0.06 -3.20
N GLU A 118 11.82 -0.23 -4.46
CA GLU A 118 10.47 -0.65 -4.85
C GLU A 118 10.14 -2.05 -4.33
N GLY A 119 11.10 -2.97 -4.39
CA GLY A 119 10.98 -4.31 -3.82
C GLY A 119 10.79 -4.28 -2.30
N THR A 120 11.62 -3.50 -1.61
CA THR A 120 11.58 -3.38 -0.15
C THR A 120 10.25 -2.77 0.32
N LEU A 121 9.75 -1.75 -0.39
CA LEU A 121 8.46 -1.12 -0.07
C LEU A 121 7.25 -1.98 -0.39
N ARG A 122 7.35 -2.83 -1.42
CA ARG A 122 6.29 -3.79 -1.76
C ARG A 122 6.15 -4.86 -0.68
N GLY A 123 7.27 -5.26 -0.08
CA GLY A 123 7.32 -6.39 0.85
C GLY A 123 7.24 -7.74 0.15
N GLY A 124 7.21 -8.80 0.95
CA GLY A 124 7.13 -10.18 0.48
C GLY A 124 5.75 -10.80 0.73
N ASN A 125 5.69 -12.12 0.70
CA ASN A 125 4.47 -12.91 0.93
C ASN A 125 3.84 -12.65 2.30
N GLY A 126 4.63 -12.28 3.31
CA GLY A 126 4.13 -11.87 4.63
C GLY A 126 3.69 -10.40 4.72
N GLY A 127 3.66 -9.66 3.61
CA GLY A 127 3.33 -8.24 3.57
C GLY A 127 4.54 -7.31 3.76
N SER A 128 4.26 -6.08 4.20
CA SER A 128 5.28 -5.03 4.36
C SER A 128 6.38 -5.45 5.32
N VAL A 129 7.64 -5.13 4.95
CA VAL A 129 8.82 -5.45 5.77
C VAL A 129 9.38 -4.23 6.49
N VAL A 130 9.19 -3.03 5.95
CA VAL A 130 9.71 -1.77 6.50
C VAL A 130 8.55 -0.83 6.79
N THR A 131 8.54 -0.28 8.01
CA THR A 131 7.57 0.72 8.46
C THR A 131 8.29 2.05 8.64
N HIS A 132 7.99 3.03 7.77
CA HIS A 132 8.63 4.34 7.82
C HIS A 132 8.32 5.08 9.12
N GLY A 133 9.33 5.67 9.74
CA GLY A 133 9.20 6.44 10.98
C GLY A 133 9.00 5.59 12.24
N ASP A 134 8.73 4.29 12.11
CA ASP A 134 8.51 3.39 13.23
C ASP A 134 9.24 2.05 13.02
N PRO A 135 10.55 2.00 13.28
CA PRO A 135 11.34 0.79 13.09
C PRO A 135 10.95 -0.34 14.07
N ALA A 136 10.32 -0.03 15.20
CA ALA A 136 9.90 -1.04 16.17
C ALA A 136 8.78 -1.94 15.61
N HIS A 137 7.99 -1.43 14.67
CA HIS A 137 6.94 -2.17 13.97
C HIS A 137 7.38 -2.63 12.56
N SER A 138 8.69 -2.68 12.27
CA SER A 138 9.23 -3.21 11.03
C SER A 138 9.55 -4.70 11.19
N ARG A 139 8.92 -5.55 10.36
CA ARG A 139 9.19 -7.00 10.34
C ARG A 139 10.64 -7.33 10.00
N LEU A 140 11.30 -6.51 9.16
CA LEU A 140 12.73 -6.67 8.87
C LEU A 140 13.57 -6.58 10.15
N LEU A 141 13.26 -5.65 11.04
CA LEU A 141 13.99 -5.50 12.30
C LEU A 141 13.68 -6.66 13.27
N THR A 142 12.44 -7.15 13.30
CA THR A 142 12.05 -8.35 14.05
C THR A 142 12.86 -9.57 13.60
N ALA A 143 12.98 -9.80 12.29
CA ALA A 143 13.74 -10.91 11.71
C ALA A 143 15.24 -10.81 12.03
N ILE A 144 15.86 -9.64 11.84
CA ILE A 144 17.28 -9.41 12.18
C ILE A 144 17.54 -9.66 13.68
N ARG A 145 16.60 -9.28 14.54
CA ARG A 145 16.71 -9.47 15.99
C ARG A 145 16.28 -10.86 16.47
N HIS A 146 15.79 -11.73 15.57
CA HIS A 146 15.30 -13.06 15.90
C HIS A 146 14.24 -13.01 17.02
N GLN A 147 13.29 -12.08 16.89
CA GLN A 147 12.25 -11.84 17.91
C GLN A 147 10.96 -12.63 17.65
N ASP A 148 10.87 -13.29 16.50
CA ASP A 148 9.74 -14.10 16.07
C ASP A 148 10.30 -15.32 15.32
N ASP A 149 9.95 -16.52 15.78
CA ASP A 149 10.46 -17.79 15.26
C ASP A 149 9.70 -18.25 14.00
N ASP A 150 8.57 -17.60 13.68
CA ASP A 150 7.72 -17.93 12.54
C ASP A 150 8.06 -17.10 11.27
N LEU A 151 9.15 -16.32 11.29
CA LEU A 151 9.59 -15.41 10.22
C LEU A 151 10.76 -15.92 9.38
#